data_AF-A0A1E3NZG6-F1
#
_entry.id   AF-A0A1E3NZG6-F1
#
_cell.length_a   1.000
_cell.length_b   1.000
_cell.length_c   1.000
_cell.angle_alpha   90.00
_cell.angle_beta   90.00
_cell.angle_gamma   90.00
#
_symmetry.space_group_name_H-M   'P 1'
#
loop_
_entity.id
_entity.type
_entity.pdbx_description
1 polymer ?
#
loop_
_entity_poly.entity_id
_entity_poly.type
_entity_poly.pdbx_seq_one_letter_code
_entity_poly.pdbx_strand_id
1 'polypeptide(L)'
;INNMTRRQICERVWSNERKKDDFWESLHKVLPYRTRASVYKHVRRSYHIFDVRGKWTPEEDVTLGRLAQEKDGQWKLIGQEMGRMPEDCRDRWRNYVKCGNNRAQNKWQDSEEEKLKNVITEILNEQLNSPAPIINWTLVSEKMGGTRSRIQCRYKWNKILKRDALARAQTIDLNDRIWLLTKLQELRFLPETEIDWDAIASLHPKNFWTGNDFKICYEKMRSSIRDFKKKNVMEISSILLQDL
;
A
#
# COMPACT_ATOMS: atom_id res chain seq x y z
N ILE A 1 31.93 2.31 20.65
CA ILE A 1 32.35 1.57 19.43
C ILE A 1 33.52 2.34 18.84
N ASN A 2 34.74 1.79 18.82
CA ASN A 2 35.93 2.44 18.27
C ASN A 2 36.11 3.92 18.67
N ASN A 3 35.94 4.24 19.96
CA ASN A 3 36.03 5.61 20.51
C ASN A 3 35.12 6.68 19.87
N MET A 4 34.10 6.30 19.09
CA MET A 4 33.11 7.23 18.54
C MET A 4 31.86 7.30 19.40
N THR A 5 31.40 8.52 19.67
CA THR A 5 30.08 8.81 20.23
C THR A 5 28.99 8.63 19.18
N ARG A 6 27.73 8.48 19.63
CA ARG A 6 26.58 8.41 18.71
C ARG A 6 26.49 9.64 17.80
N ARG A 7 26.76 10.83 18.33
CA ARG A 7 26.73 12.08 17.56
C ARG A 7 27.76 12.08 16.44
N GLN A 8 28.99 11.66 16.74
CA GLN A 8 30.06 11.52 15.74
C GLN A 8 29.72 10.49 14.66
N ILE A 9 29.02 9.41 15.01
CA ILE A 9 28.52 8.44 14.03
C ILE A 9 27.45 9.08 13.12
N CYS A 10 26.48 9.80 13.69
CA CYS A 10 25.46 10.52 12.92
C CYS A 10 26.08 11.54 11.96
N GLU A 11 27.03 12.34 12.43
CA GLU A 11 27.76 13.33 11.63
C GLU A 11 28.56 12.66 10.51
N ARG A 12 29.24 11.56 10.81
CA ARG A 12 29.94 10.75 9.80
C ARG A 12 28.99 10.22 8.73
N VAL A 13 27.84 9.68 9.13
CA VAL A 13 26.84 9.11 8.20
C VAL A 13 26.21 10.19 7.30
N TRP A 14 26.08 11.42 7.80
CA TRP A 14 25.48 12.55 7.08
C TRP A 14 26.49 13.52 6.44
N SER A 15 27.79 13.33 6.65
CA SER A 15 28.83 14.13 6.01
C SER A 15 28.78 13.97 4.49
N ASN A 16 29.11 15.06 3.78
CA ASN A 16 29.33 15.02 2.34
C ASN A 16 30.75 14.52 1.99
N GLU A 17 31.65 14.43 2.97
CA GLU A 17 33.02 13.95 2.78
C GLU A 17 33.05 12.44 2.53
N ARG A 18 33.64 12.03 1.41
CA ARG A 18 33.91 10.62 1.10
C ARG A 18 35.22 10.21 1.75
N LYS A 19 35.14 9.58 2.92
CA LYS A 19 36.31 8.94 3.56
C LYS A 19 36.59 7.62 2.86
N LYS A 20 37.84 7.39 2.46
CA LYS A 20 38.29 6.14 1.82
C LYS A 20 38.61 5.12 2.91
N ASP A 21 37.58 4.51 3.46
CA ASP A 21 37.68 3.47 4.48
C ASP A 21 36.59 2.39 4.34
N ASP A 22 36.68 1.35 5.15
CA ASP A 22 35.83 0.15 5.07
C ASP A 22 34.54 0.25 5.88
N PHE A 23 34.09 1.45 6.27
CA PHE A 23 32.92 1.61 7.12
C PHE A 23 31.65 1.02 6.48
N TRP A 24 31.36 1.41 5.23
CA TRP A 24 30.18 0.92 4.52
C TRP A 24 30.35 -0.53 4.06
N GLU A 25 31.55 -0.93 3.63
CA GLU A 25 31.81 -2.30 3.20
C GLU A 25 31.68 -3.30 4.36
N SER A 26 32.11 -2.94 5.56
CA SER A 26 31.93 -3.78 6.76
C SER A 26 30.45 -3.99 7.08
N LEU A 27 29.62 -2.94 6.97
CA LEU A 27 28.17 -3.05 7.17
C LEU A 27 27.50 -3.95 6.12
N HIS A 28 27.95 -3.86 4.85
CA HIS A 28 27.42 -4.69 3.78
C HIS A 28 27.81 -6.17 3.93
N LYS A 29 29.03 -6.46 4.38
CA LYS A 29 29.50 -7.84 4.62
C LYS A 29 28.67 -8.59 5.67
N VAL A 30 28.22 -7.90 6.71
CA VAL A 30 27.39 -8.50 7.77
C VAL A 30 25.93 -8.71 7.34
N LEU A 31 25.48 -8.02 6.29
CA LEU A 31 24.11 -8.11 5.76
C LEU A 31 24.09 -8.54 4.28
N PRO A 32 24.61 -9.74 3.94
CA PRO A 32 24.83 -10.16 2.55
C PRO A 32 23.55 -10.33 1.74
N TYR A 33 22.42 -10.58 2.40
CA TYR A 33 21.11 -10.73 1.77
C TYR A 33 20.37 -9.41 1.54
N ARG A 34 21.00 -8.26 1.83
CA ARG A 34 20.43 -6.93 1.60
C ARG A 34 21.26 -6.18 0.57
N THR A 35 20.59 -5.43 -0.29
CA THR A 35 21.29 -4.57 -1.24
C THR A 35 22.04 -3.45 -0.51
N ARG A 36 23.23 -3.09 -1.01
CA ARG A 36 24.03 -1.97 -0.48
C ARG A 36 23.20 -0.69 -0.33
N ALA A 37 22.38 -0.37 -1.33
CA ALA A 37 21.50 0.80 -1.33
C ALA A 37 20.46 0.76 -0.19
N SER A 38 19.90 -0.40 0.13
CA SER A 38 18.94 -0.55 1.23
C SER A 38 19.60 -0.31 2.58
N VAL A 39 20.77 -0.92 2.80
CA VAL A 39 21.57 -0.73 4.03
C VAL A 39 21.94 0.74 4.20
N TYR A 40 22.49 1.37 3.15
CA TYR A 40 22.84 2.79 3.17
C TYR A 40 21.66 3.70 3.55
N LYS A 41 20.50 3.52 2.88
CA LYS A 41 19.28 4.29 3.18
C LYS A 41 18.75 4.04 4.58
N HIS A 42 18.83 2.79 5.07
CA HIS A 42 18.42 2.47 6.44
C HIS A 42 19.33 3.18 7.45
N VAL A 43 20.65 3.03 7.33
CA VAL A 43 21.62 3.63 8.25
C VAL A 43 21.49 5.16 8.28
N ARG A 44 21.33 5.82 7.12
CA ARG A 44 21.11 7.28 7.08
C ARG A 44 19.84 7.73 7.78
N ARG A 45 18.76 6.96 7.70
CA ARG A 45 17.49 7.26 8.41
C ARG A 45 17.55 6.96 9.90
N SER A 46 18.38 5.99 10.31
CA SER A 46 18.53 5.58 11.72
C SER A 46 19.56 6.42 12.48
N TYR A 47 20.61 6.90 11.80
CA TYR A 47 21.70 7.69 12.34
C TYR A 47 21.75 9.04 11.63
N HIS A 48 20.93 9.99 12.08
CA HIS A 48 20.84 11.33 11.50
C HIS A 48 21.21 12.46 12.47
N ILE A 49 21.51 13.62 11.89
CA ILE A 49 21.95 14.81 12.62
C ILE A 49 20.82 15.78 13.01
N PHE A 50 19.60 15.54 12.53
CA PHE A 50 18.44 16.40 12.79
C PHE A 50 17.83 16.14 14.17
N ASP A 51 17.47 17.20 14.88
CA ASP A 51 16.99 17.14 16.27
C ASP A 51 15.49 16.80 16.38
N VAL A 52 14.69 17.20 15.39
CA VAL A 52 13.23 17.04 15.41
C VAL A 52 12.77 15.97 14.43
N ARG A 53 11.95 15.04 14.91
CA ARG A 53 11.31 13.97 14.12
C ARG A 53 9.84 13.85 14.45
N GLY A 54 9.02 13.65 13.42
CA GLY A 54 7.61 13.25 13.52
C GLY A 54 6.61 14.33 13.95
N LYS A 55 7.00 15.27 14.83
CA LYS A 55 6.15 16.42 15.21
C LYS A 55 6.27 17.52 14.17
N TRP A 56 5.16 18.15 13.79
CA TRP A 56 5.10 19.27 12.84
C TRP A 56 4.13 20.31 13.38
N THR A 57 4.58 21.56 13.50
CA THR A 57 3.72 22.68 13.91
C THR A 57 3.05 23.33 12.69
N PRO A 58 1.96 24.10 12.88
CA PRO A 58 1.35 24.87 11.79
C PRO A 58 2.33 25.83 11.11
N GLU A 59 3.23 26.46 11.87
CA GLU A 59 4.25 27.40 11.35
C GLU A 59 5.27 26.67 10.49
N GLU A 60 5.65 25.44 10.88
CA GLU A 60 6.50 24.57 10.09
C GLU A 60 5.82 24.12 8.80
N ASP A 61 4.51 23.81 8.84
CA ASP A 61 3.74 23.48 7.64
C ASP A 61 3.66 24.67 6.67
N VAL A 62 3.45 25.89 7.18
CA VAL A 62 3.47 27.13 6.38
C VAL A 62 4.85 27.32 5.74
N THR A 63 5.92 27.18 6.53
CA THR A 63 7.31 27.31 6.05
C THR A 63 7.64 26.26 5.00
N LEU A 64 7.27 25.00 5.25
CA LEU A 64 7.43 23.91 4.29
C LEU A 64 6.66 24.17 3.00
N GLY A 65 5.43 24.68 3.10
CA GLY A 65 4.61 25.01 1.95
C GLY A 65 5.26 26.07 1.06
N ARG A 66 5.76 27.16 1.66
CA ARG A 66 6.52 28.20 0.96
C ARG A 66 7.77 27.63 0.29
N LEU A 67 8.60 26.90 1.04
CA LEU A 67 9.84 26.32 0.51
C LEU A 67 9.59 25.31 -0.61
N ALA A 68 8.53 24.50 -0.51
CA ALA A 68 8.17 23.54 -1.55
C ALA A 68 7.70 24.21 -2.84
N GLN A 69 7.08 25.40 -2.76
CA GLN A 69 6.72 26.20 -3.92
C GLN A 69 7.96 26.85 -4.58
N GLU A 70 8.88 27.38 -3.76
CA GLU A 70 10.10 28.04 -4.27
C GLU A 70 11.13 27.05 -4.82
N LYS A 71 11.24 25.86 -4.22
CA LYS A 71 12.33 24.90 -4.44
C LYS A 71 11.79 23.52 -4.78
N ASP A 72 10.87 23.46 -5.74
CA ASP A 72 10.16 22.22 -6.08
C ASP A 72 11.12 21.04 -6.33
N GLY A 73 10.83 19.92 -5.69
CA GLY A 73 11.65 18.70 -5.74
C GLY A 73 13.00 18.75 -5.00
N GLN A 74 13.49 19.92 -4.55
CA GLN A 74 14.82 20.08 -3.94
C GLN A 74 14.82 19.77 -2.43
N TRP A 75 14.33 18.59 -2.07
CA TRP A 75 14.13 18.18 -0.67
C TRP A 75 15.40 18.21 0.20
N LYS A 76 16.58 18.02 -0.41
CA LYS A 76 17.87 18.12 0.30
C LYS A 76 18.07 19.54 0.84
N LEU A 77 17.84 20.55 0.00
CA LEU A 77 17.98 21.97 0.34
C LEU A 77 16.88 22.40 1.31
N ILE A 78 15.62 22.01 1.03
CA ILE A 78 14.49 22.28 1.93
C ILE A 78 14.77 21.72 3.33
N GLY A 79 15.24 20.48 3.43
CA GLY A 79 15.58 19.86 4.72
C GLY A 79 16.68 20.60 5.48
N GLN A 80 17.70 21.11 4.76
CA GLN A 80 18.75 21.93 5.38
C GLN A 80 18.17 23.22 5.97
N GLU A 81 17.33 23.93 5.24
CA GLU A 81 16.70 25.18 5.71
C GLU A 81 15.69 24.97 6.82
N MET A 82 14.96 23.85 6.79
CA MET A 82 14.03 23.48 7.84
C MET A 82 14.70 22.87 9.07
N GLY A 83 16.00 22.60 9.04
CA GLY A 83 16.68 21.82 10.09
C GLY A 83 16.12 20.40 10.26
N ARG A 84 15.52 19.83 9.20
CA ARG A 84 14.78 18.56 9.22
C ARG A 84 15.28 17.60 8.16
N MET A 85 14.99 16.32 8.33
CA MET A 85 15.38 15.33 7.33
C MET A 85 14.67 15.63 5.99
N PRO A 86 15.41 15.63 4.86
CA PRO A 86 14.83 15.83 3.52
C PRO A 86 13.62 14.93 3.21
N GLU A 87 13.70 13.67 3.61
CA GLU A 87 12.60 12.71 3.40
C GLU A 87 11.36 13.05 4.23
N ASP A 88 11.55 13.53 5.47
CA ASP A 88 10.45 13.95 6.34
C ASP A 88 9.74 15.18 5.75
N CYS A 89 10.49 16.14 5.20
CA CYS A 89 9.95 17.32 4.52
C CYS A 89 9.13 16.92 3.29
N ARG A 90 9.69 16.07 2.43
CA ARG A 90 8.99 15.53 1.25
C ARG A 90 7.69 14.85 1.62
N ASP A 91 7.75 13.97 2.62
CA ASP A 91 6.61 13.15 3.00
C ASP A 91 5.54 13.99 3.72
N ARG A 92 5.93 15.00 4.52
CA ARG A 92 5.00 15.95 5.10
C ARG A 92 4.30 16.79 4.01
N TRP A 93 5.06 17.32 3.05
CA TRP A 93 4.53 18.10 1.94
C TRP A 93 3.51 17.30 1.14
N ARG A 94 3.94 16.15 0.61
CA ARG A 94 3.15 15.35 -0.32
C ARG A 94 1.90 14.73 0.32
N ASN A 95 1.91 14.46 1.63
CA ASN A 95 0.80 13.79 2.31
C ASN A 95 -0.18 14.76 2.99
N TYR A 96 0.27 15.94 3.39
CA TYR A 96 -0.51 16.85 4.24
C TYR A 96 -0.53 18.28 3.71
N VAL A 97 0.63 18.91 3.50
CA VAL A 97 0.71 20.36 3.23
C VAL A 97 0.29 20.72 1.82
N LYS A 98 0.55 19.87 0.82
CA LYS A 98 0.23 20.15 -0.59
C LYS A 98 -1.27 20.40 -0.84
N CYS A 99 -2.14 19.76 -0.05
CA CYS A 99 -3.59 19.97 -0.13
C CYS A 99 -4.04 21.27 0.57
N GLY A 100 -3.21 21.83 1.43
CA GLY A 100 -3.49 23.03 2.21
C GLY A 100 -4.81 22.96 2.97
N ASN A 101 -5.50 24.10 3.01
CA ASN A 101 -6.80 24.26 3.68
C ASN A 101 -7.96 23.61 2.91
N ASN A 102 -7.75 23.22 1.65
CA ASN A 102 -8.79 22.57 0.85
C ASN A 102 -9.01 21.10 1.24
N ARG A 103 -8.13 20.53 2.08
CA ARG A 103 -8.19 19.13 2.49
C ARG A 103 -9.42 18.84 3.35
N ALA A 104 -10.38 18.14 2.78
CA ALA A 104 -11.58 17.71 3.44
C ALA A 104 -11.32 16.55 4.41
N GLN A 105 -11.78 16.70 5.66
CA GLN A 105 -11.72 15.68 6.71
C GLN A 105 -13.06 14.95 6.93
N ASN A 106 -14.14 15.45 6.35
CA ASN A 106 -15.48 14.89 6.41
C ASN A 106 -15.60 13.56 5.63
N LYS A 107 -16.74 12.90 5.78
CA LYS A 107 -17.10 11.69 5.02
C LYS A 107 -17.03 11.96 3.51
N TRP A 108 -16.63 10.96 2.74
CA TRP A 108 -16.69 10.99 1.28
C TRP A 108 -18.14 11.05 0.81
N GLN A 109 -18.43 11.97 -0.10
CA GLN A 109 -19.68 12.03 -0.84
C GLN A 109 -19.64 11.10 -2.06
N ASP A 110 -20.80 10.69 -2.56
CA ASP A 110 -20.89 9.81 -3.73
C ASP A 110 -20.30 10.46 -4.98
N SER A 111 -20.49 11.78 -5.14
CA SER A 111 -19.86 12.56 -6.22
C SER A 111 -18.32 12.56 -6.13
N GLU A 112 -17.75 12.54 -4.92
CA GLU A 112 -16.30 12.43 -4.74
C GLU A 112 -15.79 11.01 -5.06
N GLU A 113 -16.55 9.97 -4.71
CA GLU A 113 -16.23 8.59 -5.10
C GLU A 113 -16.23 8.43 -6.62
N GLU A 114 -17.24 8.99 -7.30
CA GLU A 114 -17.36 8.91 -8.74
C GLU A 114 -16.24 9.68 -9.44
N LYS A 115 -15.91 10.88 -8.95
CA LYS A 115 -14.76 11.63 -9.43
C LYS A 115 -13.46 10.85 -9.26
N LEU A 116 -13.25 10.18 -8.12
CA LEU A 116 -12.06 9.37 -7.87
C LEU A 116 -11.95 8.20 -8.86
N LYS A 117 -13.06 7.51 -9.15
CA LYS A 117 -13.10 6.45 -10.15
C LYS A 117 -12.71 6.97 -11.53
N ASN A 118 -13.33 8.07 -11.97
CA ASN A 118 -13.05 8.67 -13.29
C ASN A 118 -11.58 9.05 -13.44
N VAL A 119 -11.01 9.75 -12.44
CA VAL A 119 -9.59 10.14 -12.43
C VAL A 119 -8.66 8.92 -12.52
N ILE A 120 -8.97 7.84 -11.81
CA ILE A 120 -8.13 6.63 -11.83
C ILE A 120 -8.27 5.92 -13.18
N THR A 121 -9.49 5.80 -13.72
CA THR A 121 -9.74 5.20 -15.04
C THR A 121 -8.98 5.95 -16.14
N GLU A 122 -8.99 7.29 -16.12
CA GLU A 122 -8.19 8.10 -17.05
C GLU A 122 -6.70 7.77 -16.95
N ILE A 123 -6.13 7.76 -15.73
CA ILE A 123 -4.70 7.49 -15.51
C ILE A 123 -4.31 6.08 -15.96
N LEU A 124 -5.20 5.09 -15.77
CA LEU A 124 -4.97 3.73 -16.22
C LEU A 124 -5.07 3.61 -17.74
N ASN A 125 -6.02 4.32 -18.36
CA ASN A 125 -6.17 4.36 -19.82
C ASN A 125 -4.96 5.01 -20.50
N GLU A 126 -4.39 6.06 -19.92
CA GLU A 126 -3.13 6.67 -20.39
C GLU A 126 -1.93 5.70 -20.33
N GLN A 127 -2.02 4.65 -19.51
CA GLN A 127 -0.97 3.64 -19.30
C GLN A 127 -1.29 2.27 -19.94
N LEU A 128 -2.24 2.18 -20.88
CA LEU A 128 -2.66 0.92 -21.51
C LEU A 128 -1.51 0.11 -22.15
N ASN A 129 -0.49 0.79 -22.67
CA ASN A 129 0.68 0.15 -23.29
C ASN A 129 1.77 -0.22 -22.28
N SER A 130 1.58 0.06 -20.98
CA SER A 130 2.53 -0.29 -19.94
C SER A 130 2.19 -1.68 -19.38
N PRO A 131 3.17 -2.60 -19.29
CA PRO A 131 2.95 -3.95 -18.76
C PRO A 131 2.57 -3.95 -17.27
N ALA A 132 2.83 -2.86 -16.54
CA ALA A 132 2.45 -2.69 -15.15
C ALA A 132 2.07 -1.22 -14.89
N PRO A 133 0.78 -0.84 -15.02
CA PRO A 133 0.35 0.52 -14.76
C PRO A 133 0.52 0.87 -13.27
N ILE A 134 1.16 2.00 -12.98
CA ILE A 134 1.42 2.47 -11.62
C ILE A 134 0.58 3.71 -11.34
N ILE A 135 -0.26 3.64 -10.31
CA ILE A 135 -1.08 4.77 -9.87
C ILE A 135 -0.24 5.74 -9.04
N ASN A 136 0.06 6.92 -9.60
CA ASN A 136 0.65 8.02 -8.86
C ASN A 136 -0.41 8.75 -8.04
N TRP A 137 -0.54 8.37 -6.77
CA TRP A 137 -1.53 8.97 -5.85
C TRP A 137 -1.37 10.47 -5.62
N THR A 138 -0.20 11.05 -5.85
CA THR A 138 -0.02 12.52 -5.79
C THR A 138 -0.77 13.18 -6.94
N LEU A 139 -0.60 12.65 -8.16
CA LEU A 139 -1.32 13.13 -9.34
C LEU A 139 -2.83 12.92 -9.22
N VAL A 140 -3.26 11.78 -8.65
CA VAL A 140 -4.69 11.54 -8.35
C VAL A 140 -5.25 12.64 -7.44
N SER A 141 -4.53 12.99 -6.37
CA SER A 141 -4.94 14.05 -5.44
C SER A 141 -5.03 15.42 -6.13
N GLU A 142 -4.11 15.72 -7.04
CA GLU A 142 -4.12 16.95 -7.85
C GLU A 142 -5.32 16.99 -8.81
N LYS A 143 -5.58 15.92 -9.57
CA LYS A 143 -6.76 15.80 -10.44
C LYS A 143 -8.09 15.82 -9.65
N MET A 144 -8.06 15.38 -8.39
CA MET A 144 -9.20 15.53 -7.47
C MET A 144 -9.42 16.99 -7.02
N GLY A 145 -8.48 17.91 -7.30
CA GLY A 145 -8.53 19.32 -6.92
C GLY A 145 -7.90 19.61 -5.56
N GLY A 146 -7.09 18.70 -5.02
CA GLY A 146 -6.46 18.85 -3.70
C GLY A 146 -7.43 18.72 -2.52
N THR A 147 -8.70 18.38 -2.76
CA THR A 147 -9.72 18.23 -1.71
C THR A 147 -9.52 16.97 -0.86
N ARG A 148 -8.89 15.94 -1.44
CA ARG A 148 -8.53 14.68 -0.77
C ARG A 148 -7.05 14.42 -0.99
N SER A 149 -6.32 14.13 0.08
CA SER A 149 -4.88 13.84 -0.02
C SER A 149 -4.62 12.51 -0.72
N ARG A 150 -3.40 12.33 -1.25
CA ARG A 150 -2.97 11.06 -1.86
C ARG A 150 -3.24 9.83 -0.99
N ILE A 151 -3.11 9.97 0.34
CA ILE A 151 -3.36 8.89 1.29
C ILE A 151 -4.86 8.60 1.37
N GLN A 152 -5.69 9.64 1.45
CA GLN A 152 -7.15 9.50 1.46
C GLN A 152 -7.64 8.85 0.17
N CYS A 153 -7.17 9.30 -1.00
CA CYS A 153 -7.52 8.72 -2.29
C CYS A 153 -7.12 7.23 -2.37
N ARG A 154 -5.87 6.89 -2.02
CA ARG A 154 -5.40 5.48 -2.00
C ARG A 154 -6.26 4.60 -1.11
N TYR A 155 -6.50 5.07 0.12
CA TYR A 155 -7.28 4.32 1.09
C TYR A 155 -8.73 4.13 0.62
N LYS A 156 -9.34 5.19 0.07
CA LYS A 156 -10.70 5.14 -0.43
C LYS A 156 -10.83 4.21 -1.63
N TRP A 157 -9.90 4.26 -2.58
CA TRP A 157 -9.86 3.36 -3.72
C TRP A 157 -9.82 1.89 -3.30
N ASN A 158 -8.93 1.54 -2.38
CA ASN A 158 -8.86 0.18 -1.85
C ASN A 158 -10.17 -0.25 -1.16
N LYS A 159 -10.86 0.68 -0.49
CA LYS A 159 -12.19 0.40 0.09
C LYS A 159 -13.26 0.17 -0.98
N ILE A 160 -13.26 0.96 -2.05
CA ILE A 160 -14.17 0.80 -3.18
C ILE A 160 -13.95 -0.56 -3.83
N LEU A 161 -12.70 -0.91 -4.17
CA LEU A 161 -12.35 -2.22 -4.74
C LEU A 161 -12.83 -3.39 -3.86
N LYS A 162 -12.61 -3.29 -2.54
CA LYS A 162 -13.08 -4.32 -1.61
C LYS A 162 -14.61 -4.41 -1.56
N ARG A 163 -15.31 -3.27 -1.54
CA ARG A 163 -16.78 -3.21 -1.56
C ARG A 163 -17.32 -3.84 -2.84
N ASP A 164 -16.75 -3.49 -3.98
CA ASP A 164 -17.22 -3.93 -5.29
C ASP A 164 -16.95 -5.43 -5.49
N ALA A 165 -15.80 -5.94 -5.05
CA ALA A 165 -15.52 -7.38 -5.03
C ALA A 165 -16.49 -8.16 -4.11
N LEU A 166 -16.82 -7.61 -2.93
CA LEU A 166 -17.82 -8.22 -2.04
C LEU A 166 -19.22 -8.21 -2.65
N ALA A 167 -19.61 -7.14 -3.34
CA ALA A 167 -20.90 -7.05 -4.03
C ALA A 167 -20.96 -8.04 -5.20
N ARG A 168 -19.89 -8.14 -5.99
CA ARG A 168 -19.79 -9.10 -7.10
C ARG A 168 -19.89 -10.55 -6.59
N ALA A 169 -19.13 -10.92 -5.57
CA ALA A 169 -19.22 -12.26 -4.99
C ALA A 169 -20.63 -12.62 -4.45
N GLN A 170 -21.42 -11.62 -4.03
CA GLN A 170 -22.81 -11.86 -3.59
C GLN A 170 -23.76 -12.21 -4.73
N THR A 171 -23.43 -11.82 -5.97
CA THR A 171 -24.22 -12.15 -7.16
C THR A 171 -24.01 -13.58 -7.66
N ILE A 172 -23.08 -14.34 -7.06
CA ILE A 172 -22.88 -15.75 -7.37
C ILE A 172 -24.14 -16.52 -6.95
N ASP A 173 -24.79 -17.14 -7.93
CA ASP A 173 -26.05 -17.86 -7.78
C ASP A 173 -25.86 -19.22 -7.07
N LEU A 174 -26.96 -19.91 -6.78
CA LEU A 174 -26.94 -21.18 -6.07
C LEU A 174 -26.19 -22.27 -6.84
N ASN A 175 -26.37 -22.36 -8.16
CA ASN A 175 -25.76 -23.39 -8.98
C ASN A 175 -24.23 -23.23 -9.04
N ASP A 176 -23.76 -21.99 -9.16
CA ASP A 176 -22.33 -21.66 -9.16
C ASP A 176 -21.71 -21.91 -7.78
N ARG A 177 -22.45 -21.70 -6.68
CA ARG A 177 -22.01 -22.06 -5.32
C ARG A 177 -21.87 -23.57 -5.16
N ILE A 178 -22.87 -24.35 -5.60
CA ILE A 178 -22.82 -25.82 -5.54
C ILE A 178 -21.62 -26.31 -6.34
N TRP A 179 -21.45 -25.82 -7.58
CA TRP A 179 -20.31 -26.17 -8.42
C TRP A 179 -18.98 -25.88 -7.72
N LEU A 180 -18.83 -24.69 -7.11
CA LEU A 180 -17.61 -24.31 -6.41
C LEU A 180 -17.30 -25.26 -5.27
N LEU A 181 -18.29 -25.58 -4.44
CA LEU A 181 -18.12 -26.46 -3.29
C LEU A 181 -17.80 -27.90 -3.72
N THR A 182 -18.44 -28.41 -4.77
CA THR A 182 -18.09 -29.71 -5.35
C THR A 182 -16.66 -29.73 -5.85
N LYS A 183 -16.20 -28.67 -6.51
CA LYS A 183 -14.80 -28.58 -6.96
C LYS A 183 -13.81 -28.50 -5.80
N LEU A 184 -14.15 -27.80 -4.72
CA LEU A 184 -13.33 -27.77 -3.53
C LEU A 184 -13.24 -29.14 -2.82
N GLN A 185 -14.26 -29.99 -2.91
CA GLN A 185 -14.19 -31.38 -2.42
C GLN A 185 -13.24 -32.26 -3.24
N GLU A 186 -13.10 -32.00 -4.55
CA GLU A 186 -12.17 -32.75 -5.42
C GLU A 186 -10.69 -32.52 -5.05
N LEU A 187 -10.37 -31.36 -4.46
CA LEU A 187 -9.01 -30.96 -4.06
C LEU A 187 -8.46 -31.66 -2.80
N ARG A 188 -9.19 -32.67 -2.27
CA ARG A 188 -8.86 -33.59 -1.17
C ARG A 188 -7.53 -33.33 -0.44
N PHE A 189 -7.63 -32.98 0.85
CA PHE A 189 -6.48 -32.79 1.77
C PHE A 189 -5.54 -31.62 1.47
N LEU A 190 -5.80 -30.81 0.43
CA LEU A 190 -5.05 -29.57 0.23
C LEU A 190 -5.36 -28.56 1.35
N PRO A 191 -4.33 -27.93 1.96
CA PRO A 191 -4.56 -26.86 2.91
C PRO A 191 -5.15 -25.65 2.19
N GLU A 192 -6.02 -24.91 2.87
CA GLU A 192 -6.71 -23.73 2.30
C GLU A 192 -5.75 -22.69 1.71
N THR A 193 -4.55 -22.58 2.28
CA THR A 193 -3.50 -21.64 1.84
C THR A 193 -2.91 -21.99 0.47
N GLU A 194 -3.03 -23.23 0.03
CA GLU A 194 -2.50 -23.73 -1.25
C GLU A 194 -3.57 -23.78 -2.35
N ILE A 195 -4.81 -23.36 -2.06
CA ILE A 195 -5.87 -23.30 -3.07
C ILE A 195 -5.53 -22.23 -4.09
N ASP A 196 -5.32 -22.67 -5.33
CA ASP A 196 -5.25 -21.79 -6.50
C ASP A 196 -6.66 -21.45 -6.98
N TRP A 197 -7.18 -20.33 -6.49
CA TRP A 197 -8.51 -19.86 -6.82
C TRP A 197 -8.66 -19.44 -8.29
N ASP A 198 -7.58 -18.95 -8.92
CA ASP A 198 -7.61 -18.53 -10.33
C ASP A 198 -7.67 -19.76 -11.24
N ALA A 199 -6.97 -20.85 -10.89
CA ALA A 199 -7.12 -22.13 -11.55
C ALA A 199 -8.55 -22.70 -11.42
N ILE A 200 -9.14 -22.65 -10.22
CA ILE A 200 -10.55 -23.07 -10.02
C ILE A 200 -11.48 -22.24 -10.89
N ALA A 201 -11.36 -20.91 -10.85
CA ALA A 201 -12.23 -20.02 -11.61
C ALA A 201 -12.16 -20.30 -13.12
N SER A 202 -10.97 -20.57 -13.65
CA SER A 202 -10.74 -20.89 -15.06
C SER A 202 -11.41 -22.20 -15.51
N LEU A 203 -11.71 -23.12 -14.59
CA LEU A 203 -12.41 -24.37 -14.87
C LEU A 203 -13.94 -24.22 -14.90
N HIS A 204 -14.46 -23.06 -14.47
CA HIS A 204 -15.91 -22.84 -14.42
C HIS A 204 -16.51 -22.73 -15.83
N PRO A 205 -17.59 -23.47 -16.17
CA PRO A 205 -18.15 -23.48 -17.52
C PRO A 205 -18.53 -22.09 -18.06
N LYS A 206 -19.05 -21.22 -17.20
CA LYS A 206 -19.41 -19.83 -17.57
C LYS A 206 -18.19 -18.94 -17.83
N ASN A 207 -17.02 -19.27 -17.29
CA ASN A 207 -15.80 -18.45 -17.29
C ASN A 207 -16.02 -16.95 -16.98
N PHE A 208 -16.98 -16.67 -16.09
CA PHE A 208 -17.41 -15.31 -15.75
C PHE A 208 -16.82 -14.83 -14.41
N TRP A 209 -16.55 -15.77 -13.50
CA TRP A 209 -16.05 -15.48 -12.16
C TRP A 209 -14.53 -15.45 -12.16
N THR A 210 -13.95 -14.58 -11.33
CA THR A 210 -12.52 -14.57 -11.04
C THR A 210 -12.19 -15.44 -9.83
N GLY A 211 -10.93 -15.82 -9.64
CA GLY A 211 -10.53 -16.56 -8.44
C GLY A 211 -10.83 -15.79 -7.16
N ASN A 212 -10.64 -14.47 -7.18
CA ASN A 212 -11.00 -13.61 -6.06
C ASN A 212 -12.51 -13.61 -5.75
N ASP A 213 -13.37 -13.69 -6.77
CA ASP A 213 -14.83 -13.78 -6.56
C ASP A 213 -15.20 -15.07 -5.81
N PHE A 214 -14.66 -16.22 -6.26
CA PHE A 214 -14.89 -17.50 -5.60
C PHE A 214 -14.27 -17.58 -4.21
N LYS A 215 -13.07 -17.05 -4.03
CA LYS A 215 -12.44 -16.96 -2.72
C LYS A 215 -13.31 -16.21 -1.71
N ILE A 216 -13.76 -15.01 -2.08
CA ILE A 216 -14.62 -14.20 -1.22
C ILE A 216 -15.95 -14.91 -0.94
N CYS A 217 -16.55 -15.54 -1.95
CA CYS A 217 -17.78 -16.31 -1.80
C CYS A 217 -17.61 -17.44 -0.78
N TYR A 218 -16.57 -18.26 -0.94
CA TYR A 218 -16.26 -19.35 -0.03
C TYR A 218 -15.95 -18.85 1.39
N GLU A 219 -15.12 -17.81 1.53
CA GLU A 219 -14.79 -17.22 2.84
C GLU A 219 -16.04 -16.72 3.57
N LYS A 220 -17.02 -16.17 2.84
CA LYS A 220 -18.30 -15.76 3.41
C LYS A 220 -19.12 -16.98 3.84
N MET A 221 -19.27 -17.98 2.97
CA MET A 221 -20.03 -19.20 3.29
C MET A 221 -19.43 -19.96 4.47
N ARG A 222 -18.11 -20.20 4.50
CA ARG A 222 -17.48 -20.92 5.63
C ARG A 222 -17.64 -20.19 6.96
N SER A 223 -17.75 -18.85 6.95
CA SER A 223 -17.84 -18.05 8.16
C SER A 223 -19.15 -18.23 8.93
N SER A 224 -20.20 -18.78 8.29
CA SER A 224 -21.44 -19.16 8.97
C SER A 224 -21.33 -20.48 9.71
N ILE A 225 -20.27 -21.28 9.47
CA ILE A 225 -20.08 -22.59 10.11
C ILE A 225 -19.39 -22.41 11.47
N ARG A 226 -19.96 -23.05 12.49
CA ARG A 226 -19.36 -23.07 13.84
C ARG A 226 -18.00 -23.80 13.82
N ASP A 227 -17.02 -23.24 14.53
CA ASP A 227 -15.68 -23.81 14.67
C ASP A 227 -14.97 -24.05 13.31
N PHE A 228 -15.33 -23.31 12.24
CA PHE A 228 -14.79 -23.50 10.88
C PHE A 228 -13.26 -23.49 10.82
N LYS A 229 -12.58 -22.76 11.72
CA LYS A 229 -11.11 -22.71 11.79
C LYS A 229 -10.46 -24.04 12.15
N LYS A 230 -11.21 -24.98 12.74
CA LYS A 230 -10.73 -26.33 13.11
C LYS A 230 -11.05 -27.37 12.04
N LYS A 231 -11.76 -26.97 10.98
CA LYS A 231 -12.25 -27.85 9.92
C LYS A 231 -11.41 -27.66 8.67
N ASN A 232 -11.20 -28.73 7.92
CA ASN A 232 -10.56 -28.65 6.61
C ASN A 232 -11.57 -28.25 5.52
N VAL A 233 -11.06 -27.94 4.33
CA VAL A 233 -11.86 -27.46 3.20
C VAL A 233 -12.91 -28.49 2.77
N MET A 234 -12.59 -29.78 2.84
CA MET A 234 -13.52 -30.87 2.49
C MET A 234 -14.68 -30.96 3.49
N GLU A 235 -14.39 -30.91 4.79
CA GLU A 235 -15.42 -30.89 5.85
C GLU A 235 -16.34 -29.68 5.72
N ILE A 236 -15.76 -28.49 5.53
CA ILE A 236 -16.50 -27.24 5.33
C ILE A 236 -17.41 -27.36 4.10
N SER A 237 -16.87 -27.82 2.96
CA SER A 237 -17.62 -27.91 1.71
C SER A 237 -18.75 -28.94 1.81
N SER A 238 -18.54 -30.04 2.53
CA SER A 238 -19.56 -31.07 2.75
C SER A 238 -20.71 -30.55 3.62
N ILE A 239 -20.42 -29.80 4.68
CA ILE A 239 -21.44 -29.15 5.51
C ILE A 239 -22.25 -28.15 4.67
N LEU A 240 -21.57 -27.27 3.93
CA LEU A 240 -22.24 -26.25 3.11
C LEU A 240 -23.12 -26.86 2.01
N LEU A 241 -22.71 -27.97 1.40
CA LEU A 241 -23.52 -28.66 0.38
C LEU A 241 -24.76 -29.36 0.97
N GLN A 242 -24.76 -29.69 2.26
CA GLN A 242 -25.94 -30.25 2.93
C GLN A 242 -26.98 -29.18 3.29
N ASP A 243 -26.53 -27.94 3.48
CA ASP A 243 -27.35 -26.80 3.88
C ASP A 243 -27.94 -26.00 2.68
N LEU A 244 -27.54 -26.30 1.45
CA LEU A 244 -27.93 -25.63 0.19
C LEU A 244 -28.95 -26.44 -0.61
#